data_AF-A0A2P6WFM9-F1
#
_entry.id   AF-A0A2P6WFM9-F1
#
_cell.length_a   1.000
_cell.length_b   1.000
_cell.length_c   1.000
_cell.angle_alpha   90.00
_cell.angle_beta   90.00
_cell.angle_gamma   90.00
#
_symmetry.space_group_name_H-M   'P 1'
#
loop_
_entity.id
_entity.type
_entity.pdbx_description
1 polymer ?
#
loop_
_entity_poly.entity_id
_entity_poly.type
_entity_poly.pdbx_seq_one_letter_code
_entity_poly.pdbx_strand_id
1 'polypeptide(L)'
;MNCAEFQRDLPLIIDTGGTEEQEDHLRSCEVCRDLVNDLRYIAEQAKLLIPMLEPSPKVWKGIEEKLKDQGLVKPVQVRRTL
;
A
#
# COMPACT_ATOMS: atom_id res chain seq x y z
N MET A 1 6.41 23.00 9.66
CA MET A 1 6.65 23.41 8.25
C MET A 1 5.53 24.25 7.65
N ASN A 2 5.85 25.03 6.60
CA ASN A 2 4.88 25.72 5.74
C ASN A 2 4.40 24.85 4.56
N CYS A 3 3.37 25.29 3.83
CA CYS A 3 2.81 24.50 2.72
C CYS A 3 3.81 24.20 1.59
N ALA A 4 4.71 25.13 1.27
CA ALA A 4 5.67 24.94 0.18
C ALA A 4 6.81 23.98 0.57
N GLU A 5 7.15 23.88 1.85
CA GLU A 5 8.02 22.84 2.39
C GLU A 5 7.32 21.48 2.36
N PHE A 6 6.10 21.43 2.91
CA PHE A 6 5.27 20.22 2.93
C PHE A 6 5.06 19.62 1.54
N GLN A 7 4.72 20.46 0.56
CA GLN A 7 4.37 20.00 -0.79
C GLN A 7 5.55 19.42 -1.59
N ARG A 8 6.81 19.71 -1.21
CA ARG A 8 7.99 19.12 -1.85
C ARG A 8 8.10 17.61 -1.61
N ASP A 9 7.56 17.16 -0.48
CA ASP A 9 7.67 15.77 -0.05
C ASP A 9 6.38 14.97 -0.34
N LEU A 10 5.40 15.55 -1.05
CA LEU A 10 4.12 14.90 -1.37
C LEU A 10 4.26 13.49 -1.93
N PRO A 11 5.15 13.20 -2.92
CA PRO A 11 5.30 11.84 -3.42
C PRO A 11 5.65 10.83 -2.32
N LEU A 12 6.58 11.20 -1.42
CA LEU A 12 6.99 10.35 -0.31
C LEU A 12 5.86 10.18 0.72
N ILE A 13 5.16 11.28 1.05
CA ILE A 13 4.03 11.26 2.00
C ILE A 13 2.91 10.34 1.51
N ILE A 14 2.65 10.32 0.21
CA ILE A 14 1.61 9.46 -0.40
C ILE A 14 2.05 7.99 -0.40
N ASP A 15 3.31 7.69 -0.72
CA ASP A 15 3.82 6.32 -0.85
C ASP A 15 4.10 5.62 0.50
N THR A 16 4.77 6.32 1.43
CA THR A 16 5.25 5.73 2.68
C THR A 16 4.54 6.23 3.94
N GLY A 17 3.69 7.25 3.81
CA GLY A 17 3.19 8.03 4.94
C GLY A 17 4.14 9.18 5.32
N GLY A 18 3.61 10.16 6.06
CA GLY A 18 4.36 11.33 6.50
C GLY A 18 5.12 11.12 7.81
N THR A 19 6.07 12.02 8.08
CA THR A 19 6.69 12.19 9.40
C THR A 19 5.70 12.80 10.40
N GLU A 20 6.01 12.75 11.69
CA GLU A 20 5.18 13.39 12.73
C GLU A 20 4.94 14.89 12.45
N GLU A 21 5.97 15.62 11.99
CA GLU A 21 5.84 17.04 11.64
C GLU A 21 4.89 17.26 10.45
N GLN A 22 4.91 16.37 9.45
CA GLN A 22 4.02 16.42 8.29
C GLN A 22 2.57 16.10 8.69
N GLU A 23 2.37 15.12 9.58
CA GLU A 23 1.05 14.80 10.13
C GLU A 23 0.48 15.96 10.96
N ASP A 24 1.32 16.66 11.74
CA ASP A 24 0.91 17.88 12.45
C ASP A 24 0.54 19.02 11.50
N HIS A 25 1.23 19.15 10.36
CA HIS A 25 0.84 20.09 9.31
C HIS A 25 -0.55 19.73 8.74
N LEU A 26 -0.83 18.45 8.48
CA LEU A 26 -2.14 18.01 7.97
C LEU A 26 -3.29 18.23 8.97
N ARG A 27 -2.99 18.19 10.28
CA ARG A 27 -3.98 18.52 11.32
C ARG A 27 -4.33 20.01 11.34
N SER A 28 -3.35 20.88 11.05
CA SER A 28 -3.48 22.34 11.17
C SER A 28 -3.78 23.06 9.86
N CYS A 29 -3.50 22.45 8.70
CA CYS A 29 -3.68 23.04 7.38
C CYS A 29 -4.71 22.28 6.55
N GLU A 30 -5.92 22.85 6.46
CA GLU A 30 -7.02 22.26 5.69
C GLU A 30 -6.68 22.11 4.19
N VAL A 31 -6.05 23.12 3.58
CA VAL A 31 -5.69 23.08 2.15
C VAL A 31 -4.77 21.90 1.82
N CYS A 32 -3.75 21.64 2.64
CA CYS A 32 -2.84 20.52 2.42
C CYS A 32 -3.50 19.18 2.76
N ARG A 33 -4.39 19.14 3.76
CA ARG A 33 -5.18 17.95 4.08
C ARG A 33 -6.07 17.54 2.92
N ASP A 34 -6.81 18.48 2.35
CA ASP A 34 -7.72 18.20 1.23
C ASP A 34 -6.92 17.76 0.00
N LEU A 35 -5.81 18.44 -0.30
CA LEU A 35 -4.90 18.04 -1.38
C LEU A 35 -4.38 16.59 -1.21
N VAL A 36 -3.93 16.22 0.00
CA VAL A 36 -3.44 14.85 0.26
C VAL A 36 -4.57 13.83 0.14
N ASN A 37 -5.78 14.17 0.61
CA ASN A 37 -6.95 13.30 0.46
C ASN A 37 -7.28 13.05 -1.01
N ASP A 38 -7.28 14.11 -1.83
CA ASP A 38 -7.53 14.01 -3.28
C ASP A 38 -6.46 13.17 -3.98
N LEU A 39 -5.18 13.39 -3.66
CA LEU A 39 -4.08 12.60 -4.23
C LEU A 39 -4.17 11.11 -3.85
N ARG A 40 -4.51 10.80 -2.59
CA ARG A 40 -4.74 9.42 -2.14
C ARG A 40 -5.93 8.79 -2.86
N TYR A 41 -7.00 9.56 -3.05
CA TYR A 41 -8.18 9.09 -3.79
C TYR A 41 -7.82 8.77 -5.24
N ILE A 42 -7.11 9.66 -5.94
CA ILE A 42 -6.64 9.43 -7.31
C ILE A 42 -5.77 8.18 -7.39
N ALA A 43 -4.83 8.00 -6.47
CA ALA A 43 -3.95 6.83 -6.43
C ALA A 43 -4.75 5.52 -6.24
N GLU A 44 -5.78 5.53 -5.41
CA GLU A 44 -6.65 4.36 -5.21
C GLU A 44 -7.48 4.05 -6.46
N GLN A 45 -8.08 5.08 -7.08
CA GLN A 45 -8.85 4.90 -8.32
C GLN A 45 -7.96 4.44 -9.48
N ALA A 46 -6.71 4.90 -9.55
CA ALA A 46 -5.77 4.50 -10.60
C ALA A 46 -5.50 2.98 -10.59
N LYS A 47 -5.54 2.32 -9.42
CA LYS A 47 -5.38 0.85 -9.33
C LYS A 47 -6.44 0.09 -10.11
N LEU A 48 -7.64 0.65 -10.25
CA LEU A 48 -8.74 0.05 -11.02
C LEU A 48 -8.52 0.13 -12.54
N LEU A 49 -7.64 1.03 -12.99
CA LEU A 49 -7.31 1.22 -14.39
C LEU A 49 -6.14 0.34 -14.84
N ILE A 50 -5.40 -0.25 -13.90
CA ILE A 50 -4.27 -1.14 -14.20
C ILE A 50 -4.83 -2.51 -14.61
N PRO A 51 -4.40 -3.08 -15.74
CA PRO A 51 -4.81 -4.43 -16.11
C PRO A 51 -4.38 -5.43 -15.04
N MET A 52 -5.27 -6.35 -14.67
CA MET A 52 -4.91 -7.47 -13.81
C MET A 52 -3.93 -8.37 -14.55
N LEU A 53 -2.66 -8.32 -14.15
CA LEU A 53 -1.60 -9.19 -14.66
C LEU A 53 -1.49 -10.41 -13.75
N GLU A 54 -1.64 -11.60 -14.33
CA GLU A 54 -1.43 -12.85 -13.61
C GLU A 54 0.08 -13.02 -13.33
N PRO A 55 0.51 -13.10 -12.06
CA PRO A 55 1.91 -13.35 -11.74
C PRO A 55 2.37 -14.70 -12.29
N SER A 56 3.64 -14.81 -12.67
CA SER A 56 4.18 -16.09 -13.13
C SER A 56 4.09 -17.17 -12.04
N PRO A 57 3.99 -18.48 -12.39
CA PRO A 57 3.95 -19.57 -11.41
C PRO A 57 5.12 -19.55 -10.40
N LYS A 58 6.28 -19.03 -10.81
CA LYS A 58 7.45 -18.88 -9.94
C LYS A 58 7.20 -17.87 -8.81
N VAL A 59 6.52 -16.77 -9.10
CA VAL A 59 6.17 -15.75 -8.09
C VAL A 59 5.22 -16.35 -7.07
N TRP A 60 4.19 -17.07 -7.53
CA TRP A 60 3.24 -17.76 -6.65
C TRP A 60 3.92 -18.79 -5.75
N LYS A 61 4.82 -19.61 -6.29
CA LYS A 61 5.60 -20.58 -5.49
C LYS A 61 6.42 -19.90 -4.39
N GLY A 62 7.06 -18.78 -4.70
CA GLY A 62 7.83 -18.01 -3.71
C GLY A 62 6.95 -17.39 -2.62
N ILE A 63 5.74 -16.93 -2.96
CA ILE A 63 4.76 -16.46 -1.97
C ILE A 63 4.33 -17.62 -1.06
N GLU A 64 3.97 -18.77 -1.64
CA GLU A 64 3.56 -19.96 -0.89
C GLU A 64 4.65 -20.42 0.10
N GLU A 65 5.90 -20.51 -0.36
CA GLU A 65 7.04 -20.90 0.48
C GLU A 65 7.22 -19.93 1.67
N LYS A 66 7.20 -18.61 1.43
CA LYS A 66 7.31 -17.63 2.53
C LYS A 66 6.17 -17.73 3.54
N LEU A 67 4.94 -17.97 3.08
CA LEU A 67 3.79 -18.11 3.97
C LEU A 67 3.88 -19.42 4.79
N LYS A 68 4.43 -20.50 4.23
CA LYS A 68 4.71 -21.74 4.96
C LYS A 68 5.78 -21.52 6.03
N ASP A 69 6.86 -20.81 5.71
CA ASP A 69 7.94 -20.50 6.66
C ASP A 69 7.43 -19.67 7.84
N GLN A 70 6.45 -18.79 7.60
CA GLN A 70 5.78 -18.01 8.65
C GLN A 70 4.70 -18.79 9.42
N GLY A 71 4.45 -20.05 9.07
CA GLY A 71 3.41 -20.88 9.69
C GLY A 71 1.98 -20.43 9.38
N LEU A 72 1.79 -19.58 8.36
CA LEU A 72 0.49 -19.02 7.98
C LEU A 72 -0.33 -19.94 7.08
N VAL A 73 0.28 -21.01 6.55
CA VAL A 73 -0.40 -22.01 5.71
C VAL A 73 -0.42 -23.35 6.42
N LYS A 74 -1.62 -23.90 6.63
CA LYS A 74 -1.76 -25.30 7.08
C LYS A 74 -1.51 -26.22 5.89
N PRO A 75 -0.76 -27.33 6.08
CA PRO A 75 -0.58 -28.31 5.01
C PRO A 75 -1.95 -28.85 4.59
N VAL A 76 -2.17 -28.91 3.28
CA VAL A 76 -3.39 -29.50 2.70
C VAL A 76 -3.43 -30.97 3.08
N GLN A 77 -4.30 -31.33 4.02
CA GLN A 77 -4.59 -32.72 4.33
C GLN A 77 -5.44 -33.29 3.19
N VAL A 78 -4.78 -33.94 2.23
CA VAL A 78 -5.47 -34.73 1.21
C VAL A 78 -6.16 -35.89 1.93
N ARG A 79 -7.48 -35.77 2.16
CA ARG A 79 -8.31 -36.90 2.59
C ARG A 79 -8.32 -37.92 1.46
N ARG A 80 -7.48 -38.95 1.56
CA ARG A 80 -7.61 -40.15 0.73
C ARG A 80 -8.88 -40.86 1.18
N THR A 81 -9.96 -40.72 0.42
CA THR A 81 -11.10 -41.65 0.49
C THR A 81 -10.62 -43.01 0.04
N LEU A 82 -10.75 -43.99 0.94
CA LEU A 82 -10.58 -45.42 0.68
C LEU A 82 -11.75 -45.94 -0.15
#